data_AF-S4RKY4-F1
#
_entry.id   AF-S4RKY4-F1
#
_cell.length_a   1.000
_cell.length_b   1.000
_cell.length_c   1.000
_cell.angle_alpha   90.00
_cell.angle_beta   90.00
_cell.angle_gamma   90.00
#
_symmetry.space_group_name_H-M   'P 1'
#
loop_
_entity.id
_entity.type
_entity.pdbx_description
1 polymer ?
#
loop_
_entity_poly.entity_id
_entity_poly.type
_entity_poly.pdbx_seq_one_letter_code
_entity_poly.pdbx_strand_id
1 'polypeptide(L)'
;NLDLSQGAVSAALLKKAGQLLQDLTWKVSKRKTLADGDAMAVRWSQPTLSCKEVYHTACCRWNSKNATKVLEQIISTCLNMASKSNYGTIAFPVIGTGFLQFPKEVTAEVFFSEVKRFGKRNPRSSLTAVRIVVHGQDEE
;
A
#
# COMPACT_ATOMS: atom_id res chain seq x y z
N ASN A 1 -11.50 -8.44 3.03
CA ASN A 1 -11.64 -9.26 1.80
C ASN A 1 -10.74 -8.64 0.73
N LEU A 2 -10.51 -9.28 -0.43
CA LEU A 2 -9.73 -8.69 -1.55
C LEU A 2 -10.66 -8.27 -2.70
N ASP A 3 -11.79 -7.68 -2.35
CA ASP A 3 -12.71 -7.06 -3.30
C ASP A 3 -12.31 -5.59 -3.47
N LEU A 4 -11.74 -5.28 -4.64
CA LEU A 4 -11.18 -3.96 -4.94
C LEU A 4 -12.26 -2.90 -5.19
N SER A 5 -13.54 -3.29 -5.30
CA SER A 5 -14.64 -2.32 -5.30
C SER A 5 -14.87 -1.71 -3.91
N GLN A 6 -14.31 -2.31 -2.87
CA GLN A 6 -14.45 -1.85 -1.49
C GLN A 6 -13.29 -0.93 -1.10
N GLY A 7 -13.63 0.33 -0.80
CA GLY A 7 -12.70 1.37 -0.40
C GLY A 7 -12.29 2.30 -1.55
N ALA A 8 -12.16 3.60 -1.26
CA ALA A 8 -11.98 4.64 -2.29
C ALA A 8 -10.72 4.44 -3.14
N VAL A 9 -9.58 4.12 -2.50
CA VAL A 9 -8.30 3.90 -3.20
C VAL A 9 -8.37 2.65 -4.09
N SER A 10 -8.83 1.52 -3.52
CA SER A 10 -8.98 0.26 -4.27
C SER A 10 -9.89 0.44 -5.48
N ALA A 11 -11.03 1.12 -5.29
CA ALA A 11 -12.00 1.36 -6.35
C ALA A 11 -11.44 2.29 -7.43
N ALA A 12 -10.65 3.30 -7.07
CA ALA A 12 -9.98 4.17 -8.03
C ALA A 12 -8.96 3.40 -8.90
N LEU A 13 -8.15 2.53 -8.28
CA LEU A 13 -7.23 1.66 -9.00
C LEU A 13 -7.98 0.68 -9.92
N LEU A 14 -9.05 0.05 -9.41
CA LEU A 14 -9.89 -0.86 -10.20
C LEU A 14 -10.52 -0.14 -11.39
N LYS A 15 -11.07 1.06 -11.20
CA LYS A 15 -11.66 1.87 -12.27
C LYS A 15 -10.66 2.18 -13.39
N LYS A 16 -9.40 2.46 -13.03
CA LYS A 16 -8.36 2.76 -14.02
C LYS A 16 -7.79 1.50 -14.69
N ALA A 17 -7.57 0.44 -13.92
CA ALA A 17 -6.94 -0.79 -14.42
C ALA A 17 -7.93 -1.75 -15.10
N GLY A 18 -9.23 -1.58 -14.85
CA GLY A 18 -10.28 -2.48 -15.31
C GLY A 18 -10.31 -3.80 -14.55
N GLN A 19 -11.24 -4.68 -14.97
CA GLN A 19 -11.52 -5.96 -14.33
C GLN A 19 -10.28 -6.89 -14.23
N LEU A 20 -9.31 -6.72 -15.14
CA LEU A 20 -8.06 -7.47 -15.13
C LEU A 20 -7.34 -7.42 -13.76
N LEU A 21 -7.33 -6.26 -13.09
CA LEU A 21 -6.66 -6.12 -11.80
C LEU A 21 -7.32 -6.97 -10.71
N GLN A 22 -8.65 -7.01 -10.70
CA GLN A 22 -9.42 -7.81 -9.75
C GLN A 22 -9.22 -9.32 -9.98
N ASP A 23 -9.24 -9.74 -11.24
CA ASP A 23 -9.07 -11.14 -11.62
C ASP A 23 -7.66 -11.65 -11.25
N LEU A 24 -6.63 -10.84 -11.52
CA LEU A 24 -5.26 -11.13 -11.10
C LEU A 24 -5.14 -11.18 -9.57
N THR A 25 -5.81 -10.27 -8.86
CA THR A 25 -5.83 -10.25 -7.40
C THR A 25 -6.39 -11.56 -6.84
N TRP A 26 -7.54 -12.03 -7.35
CA TRP A 26 -8.11 -13.31 -6.92
C TRP A 26 -7.27 -14.51 -7.31
N LYS A 27 -6.61 -14.47 -8.47
CA LYS A 27 -5.71 -15.52 -8.94
C LYS A 27 -4.49 -15.66 -8.02
N VAL A 28 -3.81 -14.55 -7.72
CA VAL A 28 -2.61 -14.54 -6.85
C VAL A 28 -2.99 -14.91 -5.42
N SER A 29 -4.10 -14.38 -4.90
CA SER A 29 -4.54 -14.67 -3.53
C SER A 29 -5.15 -16.06 -3.37
N LYS A 30 -5.43 -16.77 -4.47
CA LYS A 30 -6.23 -18.01 -4.47
C LYS A 30 -7.56 -17.81 -3.75
N ARG A 31 -8.18 -16.64 -3.96
CA ARG A 31 -9.42 -16.19 -3.29
C ARG A 31 -9.36 -16.16 -1.76
N LYS A 32 -8.17 -16.14 -1.16
CA LYS A 32 -7.98 -15.96 0.29
C LYS A 32 -7.94 -14.47 0.65
N THR A 33 -8.17 -14.18 1.92
CA THR A 33 -7.98 -12.85 2.50
C THR A 33 -6.55 -12.67 3.00
N LEU A 34 -6.11 -11.41 3.14
CA LEU A 34 -4.87 -11.06 3.83
C LEU A 34 -5.14 -10.84 5.32
N ALA A 35 -4.17 -11.15 6.17
CA ALA A 35 -4.21 -10.74 7.57
C ALA A 35 -3.76 -9.28 7.70
N ASP A 36 -4.17 -8.62 8.78
CA ASP A 36 -3.75 -7.25 9.05
C ASP A 36 -2.22 -7.17 9.12
N GLY A 37 -1.64 -6.25 8.36
CA GLY A 37 -0.18 -6.08 8.26
C GLY A 37 0.44 -6.75 7.03
N ASP A 38 -0.28 -7.67 6.38
CA ASP A 38 0.22 -8.38 5.20
C ASP A 38 0.10 -7.55 3.92
N ALA A 39 0.98 -7.86 2.97
CA ALA A 39 1.00 -7.27 1.63
C ALA A 39 1.15 -8.37 0.57
N MET A 40 0.51 -8.17 -0.59
CA MET A 40 0.55 -9.08 -1.73
C MET A 40 0.80 -8.31 -3.02
N ALA A 41 1.79 -8.74 -3.80
CA ALA A 41 2.09 -8.12 -5.08
C ALA A 41 1.25 -8.70 -6.21
N VAL A 42 0.74 -7.81 -7.07
CA VAL A 42 0.08 -8.14 -8.32
C VAL A 42 0.80 -7.44 -9.47
N ARG A 43 1.17 -8.21 -10.49
CA ARG A 43 1.77 -7.77 -11.77
C ARG A 43 0.80 -8.07 -12.91
N TRP A 44 0.90 -7.29 -13.96
CA TRP A 44 0.21 -7.53 -15.23
C TRP A 44 1.20 -7.42 -16.39
N SER A 45 0.85 -8.00 -17.54
CA SER A 45 1.67 -7.98 -18.76
C SER A 45 1.34 -6.83 -19.72
N GLN A 46 0.13 -6.26 -19.64
CA GLN A 46 -0.33 -5.17 -20.52
C GLN A 46 -0.48 -3.87 -19.72
N PRO A 47 -0.03 -2.70 -20.22
CA PRO A 47 0.01 -1.46 -19.44
C PRO A 47 -1.41 -0.96 -19.10
N THR A 48 -1.89 -1.27 -17.89
CA THR A 48 -3.18 -0.78 -17.36
C THR A 48 -3.00 0.38 -16.38
N LEU A 49 -1.91 0.37 -15.60
CA LEU A 49 -1.49 1.45 -14.71
C LEU A 49 -0.06 1.87 -15.05
N SER A 50 0.32 3.10 -14.72
CA SER A 50 1.67 3.65 -14.92
C SER A 50 2.69 3.13 -13.89
N CYS A 51 2.56 1.89 -13.44
CA CYS A 51 3.50 1.22 -12.54
C CYS A 51 3.71 -0.24 -12.97
N LYS A 52 4.67 -0.93 -12.33
CA LYS A 52 5.02 -2.33 -12.65
C LYS A 52 4.30 -3.34 -11.75
N GLU A 53 3.95 -2.93 -10.55
CA GLU A 53 3.30 -3.72 -9.52
C GLU A 53 2.30 -2.85 -8.73
N VAL A 54 1.25 -3.49 -8.22
CA VAL A 54 0.44 -2.99 -7.11
C VAL A 54 0.64 -3.91 -5.91
N TYR A 55 0.83 -3.31 -4.73
CA TYR A 55 0.86 -4.02 -3.46
C TYR A 55 -0.48 -3.85 -2.76
N HIS A 56 -1.30 -4.90 -2.78
CA HIS A 56 -2.53 -4.94 -2.00
C HIS A 56 -2.17 -5.24 -0.54
N THR A 57 -2.68 -4.43 0.38
CA THR A 57 -2.39 -4.55 1.81
C THR A 57 -3.69 -4.64 2.60
N ALA A 58 -3.66 -5.31 3.75
CA ALA A 58 -4.76 -5.30 4.70
C ALA A 58 -4.35 -4.50 5.94
N CYS A 59 -5.13 -3.48 6.25
CA CYS A 59 -4.94 -2.62 7.42
C CYS A 59 -6.14 -2.79 8.36
N CYS A 60 -5.90 -2.68 9.65
CA CYS A 60 -6.93 -2.68 10.67
C CYS A 60 -7.60 -1.30 10.81
N ARG A 61 -8.66 -1.18 11.62
CA ARG A 61 -9.20 0.14 12.00
C ARG A 61 -8.36 0.79 13.09
N TRP A 62 -8.37 2.12 13.16
CA TRP A 62 -7.90 2.87 14.31
C TRP A 62 -8.55 2.38 15.61
N ASN A 63 -7.82 2.47 16.72
CA ASN A 63 -8.15 1.89 18.04
C ASN A 63 -8.22 0.35 18.12
N SER A 64 -7.96 -0.37 17.02
CA SER A 64 -7.71 -1.81 17.11
C SER A 64 -6.40 -2.07 17.87
N LYS A 65 -6.27 -3.27 18.45
CA LYS A 65 -5.04 -3.68 19.13
C LYS A 65 -3.85 -3.56 18.17
N ASN A 66 -2.83 -2.81 18.56
CA ASN A 66 -1.61 -2.58 17.77
C ASN A 66 -1.82 -1.86 16.42
N ALA A 67 -2.86 -1.03 16.26
CA ALA A 67 -3.18 -0.37 14.98
C ALA A 67 -1.98 0.36 14.33
N THR A 68 -1.23 1.12 15.11
CA THR A 68 0.00 1.80 14.65
C THR A 68 1.05 0.81 14.15
N LYS A 69 1.26 -0.31 14.86
CA LYS A 69 2.25 -1.33 14.45
C LYS A 69 1.83 -2.04 13.17
N VAL A 70 0.53 -2.24 12.95
CA VAL A 70 0.01 -2.79 11.69
C VAL A 70 0.35 -1.84 10.54
N LEU A 71 0.13 -0.53 10.71
CA LEU A 71 0.49 0.46 9.69
C LEU A 71 2.01 0.51 9.44
N GLU A 72 2.82 0.50 10.50
CA GLU A 72 4.29 0.41 10.38
C GLU A 72 4.73 -0.84 9.59
N GLN A 73 4.12 -1.99 9.91
CA GLN A 73 4.40 -3.26 9.25
C GLN A 73 4.04 -3.22 7.77
N ILE A 74 2.90 -2.63 7.40
CA ILE A 74 2.49 -2.46 6.00
C ILE A 74 3.55 -1.67 5.23
N ILE A 75 3.93 -0.50 5.74
CA ILE A 75 4.86 0.41 5.06
C ILE A 75 6.22 -0.26 4.92
N SER A 76 6.74 -0.85 6.00
CA SER A 76 8.01 -1.58 6.00
C SER A 76 7.97 -2.75 5.00
N THR A 77 6.89 -3.53 4.97
CA THR A 77 6.75 -4.68 4.06
C THR A 77 6.75 -4.22 2.60
N CYS A 78 5.99 -3.17 2.26
CA CYS A 78 5.95 -2.63 0.91
C CYS A 78 7.30 -2.06 0.44
N LEU A 79 8.03 -1.33 1.30
CA LEU A 79 9.37 -0.82 0.99
C LEU A 79 10.35 -1.97 0.72
N ASN A 80 10.32 -3.01 1.57
CA ASN A 80 11.15 -4.20 1.40
C ASN A 80 10.81 -4.96 0.11
N MET A 81 9.53 -5.11 -0.22
CA MET A 81 9.09 -5.74 -1.47
C MET A 81 9.56 -4.98 -2.70
N ALA A 82 9.40 -3.66 -2.74
CA ALA A 82 9.87 -2.84 -3.86
C ALA A 82 11.39 -2.93 -4.03
N SER A 83 12.15 -2.86 -2.93
CA SER A 83 13.60 -3.00 -2.97
C SER A 83 14.03 -4.38 -3.47
N LYS A 84 13.37 -5.46 -3.01
CA LYS A 84 13.63 -6.84 -3.48
C LYS A 84 13.29 -7.02 -4.96
N SER A 85 12.24 -6.36 -5.44
CA SER A 85 11.87 -6.30 -6.87
C SER A 85 12.78 -5.37 -7.69
N ASN A 86 13.82 -4.78 -7.10
CA ASN A 86 14.76 -3.87 -7.73
C ASN A 86 14.10 -2.62 -8.35
N TYR A 87 13.10 -2.05 -7.66
CA TYR A 87 12.44 -0.82 -8.11
C TYR A 87 13.05 0.42 -7.49
N GLY A 88 13.24 1.46 -8.32
CA GLY A 88 13.72 2.77 -7.89
C GLY A 88 12.68 3.63 -7.19
N THR A 89 11.39 3.38 -7.41
CA THR A 89 10.32 4.24 -6.90
C THR A 89 9.14 3.43 -6.38
N ILE A 90 8.51 3.92 -5.31
CA ILE A 90 7.22 3.42 -4.80
C ILE A 90 6.32 4.62 -4.47
N ALA A 91 5.02 4.45 -4.67
CA ALA A 91 4.00 5.42 -4.28
C ALA A 91 3.05 4.81 -3.26
N PHE A 92 2.78 5.55 -2.19
CA PHE A 92 1.79 5.20 -1.18
C PHE A 92 0.66 6.21 -1.21
N PRO A 93 -0.62 5.79 -1.34
CA PRO A 93 -1.72 6.63 -0.94
C PRO A 93 -1.66 6.86 0.58
N VAL A 94 -2.38 7.85 1.10
CA VAL A 94 -2.56 7.98 2.55
C VAL A 94 -3.41 6.80 3.04
N ILE A 95 -2.76 5.79 3.60
CA ILE A 95 -3.41 4.57 4.09
C ILE A 95 -4.01 4.85 5.48
N GLY A 96 -5.28 4.51 5.66
CA GLY A 96 -5.91 4.45 6.98
C GLY A 96 -6.77 5.66 7.36
N THR A 97 -6.60 6.82 6.75
CA THR A 97 -7.25 8.08 7.16
C THR A 97 -8.71 8.21 6.73
N GLY A 98 -9.15 7.41 5.76
CA GLY A 98 -10.57 7.34 5.36
C GLY A 98 -11.39 6.44 6.29
N PHE A 99 -12.01 5.39 5.73
CA PHE A 99 -12.89 4.47 6.47
C PHE A 99 -12.26 3.83 7.73
N LEU A 100 -10.93 3.68 7.75
CA LEU A 100 -10.21 3.07 8.87
C LEU A 100 -9.92 4.05 10.02
N GLN A 101 -10.21 5.35 9.85
CA GLN A 101 -10.21 6.39 10.89
C GLN A 101 -8.88 6.64 11.61
N PHE A 102 -7.73 6.33 10.98
CA PHE A 102 -6.45 6.77 11.55
C PHE A 102 -6.36 8.30 11.56
N PRO A 103 -5.92 8.93 12.66
CA PRO A 103 -5.59 10.34 12.67
C PRO A 103 -4.51 10.66 11.63
N LYS A 104 -4.66 11.76 10.90
CA LYS A 104 -3.75 12.13 9.81
C LYS A 104 -2.33 12.34 10.32
N GLU A 105 -2.19 12.96 11.47
CA GLU A 105 -0.91 13.27 12.12
C GLU A 105 -0.17 11.98 12.49
N VAL A 106 -0.88 11.02 13.07
CA VAL A 106 -0.33 9.70 13.42
C VAL A 106 0.10 8.95 12.16
N THR A 107 -0.76 8.93 11.13
CA THR A 107 -0.40 8.30 9.85
C THR A 107 0.84 8.93 9.23
N ALA A 108 0.91 10.26 9.19
CA ALA A 108 2.06 10.98 8.64
C ALA A 108 3.34 10.67 9.43
N GLU A 109 3.30 10.72 10.77
CA GLU A 109 4.44 10.39 11.63
C GLU A 109 4.95 8.98 11.37
N VAL A 110 4.05 7.99 11.28
CA VAL A 110 4.38 6.60 10.98
C VAL A 110 5.04 6.48 9.60
N PHE A 111 4.49 7.13 8.57
CA PHE A 111 5.10 7.15 7.23
C PHE A 111 6.52 7.70 7.23
N PHE A 112 6.73 8.89 7.80
CA PHE A 112 8.04 9.52 7.85
C PHE A 112 9.05 8.70 8.65
N SER A 113 8.63 8.18 9.82
CA SER A 113 9.46 7.35 10.68
C SER A 113 9.89 6.07 9.97
N GLU A 114 8.96 5.36 9.32
CA GLU A 114 9.25 4.10 8.64
C GLU A 114 10.12 4.26 7.41
N VAL A 115 9.86 5.28 6.57
CA VAL A 115 10.70 5.56 5.39
C VAL A 115 12.12 5.90 5.82
N LYS A 116 12.28 6.76 6.84
CA LYS A 116 13.59 7.13 7.38
C LYS A 116 14.32 5.92 7.98
N ARG A 117 13.60 5.08 8.73
CA ARG A 117 14.12 3.85 9.34
C ARG A 117 14.57 2.85 8.27
N PHE A 118 13.77 2.68 7.21
CA PHE A 118 14.08 1.81 6.09
C PHE A 118 15.36 2.26 5.38
N GLY A 119 15.47 3.56 5.03
CA GLY A 119 16.66 4.09 4.35
C GLY A 119 17.94 3.91 5.15
N LYS A 120 17.90 4.12 6.48
CA LYS A 120 19.05 3.88 7.37
C LYS A 120 19.44 2.41 7.44
N ARG A 121 18.46 1.49 7.48
CA ARG A 121 18.71 0.04 7.60
C ARG A 121 19.13 -0.61 6.28
N ASN A 122 18.78 -0.01 5.15
CA ASN A 122 19.00 -0.58 3.82
C ASN A 122 19.78 0.39 2.92
N PRO A 123 21.04 0.73 3.25
CA PRO A 123 21.84 1.71 2.49
C PRO A 123 22.14 1.28 1.05
N ARG A 124 21.96 -0.01 0.73
CA ARG A 124 22.12 -0.58 -0.63
C ARG A 124 20.79 -0.83 -1.33
N SER A 125 19.67 -0.31 -0.80
CA SER A 125 18.37 -0.44 -1.45
C SER A 125 18.41 0.20 -2.83
N SER A 126 17.72 -0.42 -3.79
CA SER A 126 17.48 0.14 -5.12
C SER A 126 16.50 1.30 -5.10
N LEU A 127 15.72 1.45 -4.02
CA LEU A 127 14.67 2.44 -3.88
C LEU A 127 15.26 3.83 -3.62
N THR A 128 15.12 4.74 -4.57
CA THR A 128 15.64 6.12 -4.52
C THR A 128 14.57 7.15 -4.19
N ALA A 129 13.29 6.83 -4.41
CA ALA A 129 12.19 7.74 -4.08
C ALA A 129 10.95 7.02 -3.52
N VAL A 130 10.40 7.59 -2.45
CA VAL A 130 9.08 7.25 -1.90
C VAL A 130 8.16 8.45 -2.13
N ARG A 131 7.02 8.23 -2.78
CA ARG A 131 6.02 9.27 -3.05
C ARG A 131 4.80 9.04 -2.18
N ILE A 132 4.38 10.05 -1.44
CA ILE A 132 3.10 10.03 -0.73
C ILE A 132 2.08 10.74 -1.64
N VAL A 133 1.01 10.04 -1.98
CA VAL A 133 -0.06 10.50 -2.86
C VAL A 133 -1.26 10.89 -2.01
N VAL A 134 -1.53 12.18 -1.96
CA VAL A 134 -2.66 12.77 -1.25
C VAL A 134 -3.72 13.13 -2.30
N HIS A 135 -4.98 12.76 -2.07
CA HIS A 135 -6.04 13.12 -3.00
C HIS A 135 -6.40 14.61 -2.80
N GLY A 136 -6.71 15.35 -3.87
CA GLY A 136 -6.95 16.80 -3.77
C GLY A 136 -8.16 17.22 -2.93
N GLN A 137 -8.98 16.26 -2.48
CA GLN A 137 -10.10 16.48 -1.54
C GLN A 137 -9.75 16.10 -0.10
N ASP A 138 -8.56 15.55 0.14
CA ASP A 138 -8.03 15.37 1.49
C ASP A 138 -7.54 16.76 1.98
N GLU A 139 -8.47 17.63 2.36
CA GLU A 139 -8.16 18.91 3.02
C GLU A 139 -7.70 18.65 4.47
N GLU A 140 -6.84 19.52 5.04
CA GLU A 140 -6.34 19.42 6.42
C GLU A 140 -7.47 19.42 7.46
#